data_AF-A0A6C0L6A3-F1
#
_entry.id   AF-A0A6C0L6A3-F1
#
_cell.length_a   1.000
_cell.length_b   1.000
_cell.length_c   1.000
_cell.angle_alpha   90.00
_cell.angle_beta   90.00
_cell.angle_gamma   90.00
#
_symmetry.space_group_name_H-M   'P 1'
#
loop_
_entity.id
_entity.type
_entity.pdbx_description
1 polymer ?
#
loop_
_entity_poly.entity_id
_entity_poly.type
_entity_poly.pdbx_seq_one_letter_code
_entity_poly.pdbx_strand_id
1 'polypeptide(L)'
;MVPAAPNGPDPSSLFMIVLGSLLTVWTCFTDKVPEKIRNVMTSTLGRLLAVVLLYTIYSFLGFLPALLFTMGISLTWLNRPLSKPVEGFLSSIKQTQVQGDKWFVENALGENPLAIMEDRVVTQAVQDNSDSKNTKSSR
;
A
#
# COMPACT_ATOMS: atom_id res chain seq x y z
N MET A 1 30.81 16.76 53.46
CA MET A 1 30.21 16.89 52.11
C MET A 1 29.43 15.62 51.86
N VAL A 2 28.11 15.67 52.06
CA VAL A 2 27.21 14.54 51.81
C VAL A 2 26.82 14.61 50.33
N PRO A 3 27.00 13.54 49.52
CA PRO A 3 26.52 13.53 48.15
C PRO A 3 24.99 13.57 48.16
N ALA A 4 24.41 14.55 47.47
CA ALA A 4 22.97 14.65 47.27
C ALA A 4 22.48 13.38 46.56
N ALA A 5 21.45 12.76 47.11
CA ALA A 5 20.80 11.60 46.50
C ALA A 5 20.37 11.93 45.06
N PRO A 6 20.49 10.98 44.12
CA PRO A 6 20.04 11.20 42.75
C PRO A 6 18.53 11.49 42.78
N ASN A 7 18.16 12.69 42.33
CA ASN A 7 16.77 13.06 42.14
C ASN A 7 16.13 11.99 41.25
N GLY A 8 15.02 11.41 41.72
CA GLY A 8 14.24 10.45 40.94
C GLY A 8 13.84 11.05 39.59
N PRO A 9 13.47 10.21 38.61
CA PRO A 9 13.13 10.71 37.28
C PRO A 9 12.02 11.74 37.36
N ASP A 10 12.29 12.94 36.85
CA ASP A 10 11.33 14.04 36.82
C ASP A 10 10.05 13.58 36.10
N PRO A 11 8.85 13.96 36.55
CA PRO A 11 7.58 13.49 35.97
C PRO A 11 7.45 13.79 34.46
N SER A 12 8.11 14.84 33.96
CA SER A 12 8.22 15.17 32.54
C SER A 12 9.03 14.14 31.74
N SER A 13 10.07 13.56 32.34
CA SER A 13 10.91 12.55 31.71
C SER A 13 10.17 11.22 31.53
N LEU A 14 9.38 10.83 32.54
CA LEU A 14 8.51 9.65 32.46
C LEU A 14 7.46 9.81 31.36
N PHE A 15 6.85 10.99 31.25
CA PHE A 15 5.89 11.29 30.19
C PHE A 15 6.50 11.17 28.79
N MET A 16 7.72 11.71 28.57
CA MET A 16 8.46 11.59 27.31
C MET A 16 8.74 10.12 26.95
N ILE A 17 9.16 9.31 27.93
CA ILE A 17 9.49 7.89 27.72
C ILE A 17 8.23 7.09 27.39
N VAL A 18 7.12 7.31 28.12
CA VAL A 18 5.84 6.62 27.87
C VAL A 18 5.26 7.01 26.51
N LEU A 19 5.31 8.29 26.15
CA LEU A 19 4.78 8.74 24.86
C LEU A 19 5.69 8.29 23.70
N GLY A 20 7.00 8.30 23.88
CA GLY A 20 7.96 7.76 22.92
C GLY A 20 7.77 6.25 22.68
N SER A 21 7.55 5.47 23.74
CA SER A 21 7.25 4.04 23.60
C SER A 21 5.91 3.80 22.91
N LEU A 22 4.87 4.58 23.23
CA LEU A 22 3.57 4.53 22.55
C LEU A 22 3.70 4.85 21.05
N LEU A 23 4.46 5.90 20.69
CA LEU A 23 4.75 6.25 19.31
C LEU A 23 5.49 5.12 18.59
N THR A 24 6.45 4.49 19.25
CA THR A 24 7.20 3.36 18.68
C THR A 24 6.29 2.17 18.41
N VAL A 25 5.45 1.80 19.38
CA VAL A 25 4.46 0.74 19.21
C VAL A 25 3.52 1.09 18.04
N TRP A 26 3.05 2.32 17.97
CA TRP A 26 2.23 2.80 16.85
C TRP A 26 2.93 2.61 15.50
N THR A 27 4.22 2.95 15.40
CA THR A 27 4.99 2.76 14.16
C THR A 27 5.13 1.28 13.75
N CYS A 28 5.11 0.33 14.69
CA CYS A 28 5.15 -1.10 14.37
C CYS A 28 3.81 -1.64 13.84
N PHE A 29 2.69 -0.99 14.15
CA PHE A 29 1.35 -1.43 13.75
C PHE A 29 0.78 -0.68 12.54
N THR A 30 1.60 0.10 11.82
CA THR A 30 1.18 0.83 10.62
C THR A 30 0.64 -0.07 9.50
N ASP A 31 1.07 -1.33 9.50
CA ASP A 31 0.73 -2.31 8.47
C ASP A 31 -0.71 -2.85 8.63
N LYS A 32 -1.28 -2.76 9.83
CA LYS A 32 -2.62 -3.23 10.16
C LYS A 32 -3.70 -2.15 10.07
N VAL A 33 -3.36 -0.96 9.58
CA VAL A 33 -4.32 0.15 9.47
C VAL A 33 -5.39 -0.17 8.41
N PRO A 34 -6.69 -0.11 8.75
CA PRO A 34 -7.80 -0.35 7.81
C PRO A 34 -7.77 0.59 6.60
N GLU A 35 -8.17 0.09 5.42
CA GLU A 35 -8.18 0.86 4.17
C GLU A 35 -9.05 2.13 4.24
N LYS A 36 -10.15 2.09 5.00
CA LYS A 36 -11.03 3.26 5.22
C LYS A 36 -10.29 4.42 5.88
N ILE A 37 -9.44 4.13 6.86
CA ILE A 37 -8.65 5.14 7.60
C ILE A 37 -7.51 5.65 6.71
N ARG A 38 -6.87 4.77 5.94
CA ARG A 38 -5.83 5.13 4.96
C ARG A 38 -6.35 6.10 3.89
N ASN A 39 -7.58 5.91 3.40
CA ASN A 39 -8.19 6.82 2.44
C ASN A 39 -8.50 8.20 3.03
N VAL A 40 -8.87 8.28 4.32
CA VAL A 40 -9.07 9.57 5.00
C VAL A 40 -7.74 10.29 5.24
N MET A 41 -6.68 9.56 5.61
CA MET A 41 -5.33 10.13 5.78
C MET A 41 -4.76 10.72 4.49
N THR A 42 -5.04 10.09 3.34
CA THR A 42 -4.53 10.56 2.03
C THR A 42 -5.30 11.77 1.48
N SER A 43 -6.48 12.06 2.03
CA SER A 43 -7.27 13.26 1.72
C SER A 43 -6.52 14.55 2.11
N THR A 44 -6.83 15.66 1.44
CA THR A 44 -6.25 16.99 1.73
C THR A 44 -6.43 17.38 3.20
N LEU A 45 -7.56 17.01 3.79
CA LEU A 45 -7.88 17.24 5.20
C LEU A 45 -6.98 16.38 6.12
N GLY A 46 -6.76 15.11 5.77
CA GLY A 46 -5.87 14.22 6.51
C GLY A 46 -4.41 14.68 6.49
N ARG A 47 -3.95 15.19 5.35
CA ARG A 47 -2.60 15.77 5.21
C ARG A 47 -2.43 17.03 6.06
N LEU A 48 -3.41 17.93 6.03
CA LEU A 48 -3.38 19.15 6.83
C LEU A 48 -3.37 18.81 8.32
N LEU A 49 -4.22 17.86 8.74
CA LEU A 49 -4.26 17.38 10.12
C LEU A 49 -2.92 16.76 10.54
N ALA A 50 -2.28 15.95 9.70
CA ALA A 50 -0.98 15.36 9.99
C ALA A 50 0.12 16.43 10.19
N VAL A 51 0.13 17.48 9.38
CA VAL A 51 1.09 18.59 9.51
C VAL A 51 0.85 19.40 10.78
N VAL A 52 -0.41 19.71 11.09
CA VAL A 52 -0.77 20.41 12.34
C VAL A 52 -0.38 19.58 13.56
N LEU A 53 -0.63 18.27 13.54
CA LEU A 53 -0.29 17.36 14.64
C LEU A 53 1.23 17.27 14.81
N LEU A 54 1.98 17.19 13.71
CA LEU A 54 3.44 17.21 13.73
C LEU A 54 4.00 18.51 14.31
N TYR A 55 3.44 19.66 13.91
CA TYR A 55 3.82 20.96 14.47
C TYR A 55 3.54 21.03 15.98
N THR A 56 2.40 20.49 16.41
CA THR A 56 2.02 20.41 17.82
C THR A 56 3.03 19.56 18.61
N ILE A 57 3.35 18.35 18.15
CA ILE A 57 4.33 17.47 18.81
C ILE A 57 5.71 18.14 18.88
N TYR A 58 6.15 18.78 17.78
CA TYR A 58 7.41 19.49 17.74
C TYR A 58 7.48 20.62 18.77
N SER A 59 6.40 21.41 18.90
CA SER A 59 6.36 22.53 19.84
C SER A 59 6.34 22.10 21.31
N PHE A 60 5.75 20.96 21.64
CA PHE A 60 5.60 20.53 23.04
C PHE A 60 6.72 19.58 23.52
N LEU A 61 7.19 18.67 22.68
CA LEU A 61 8.12 17.60 23.07
C LEU A 61 9.50 17.71 22.40
N GLY A 62 9.67 18.66 21.47
CA GLY A 62 10.92 18.89 20.77
C GLY A 62 11.18 17.92 19.61
N PHE A 63 12.45 17.86 19.20
CA PHE A 63 12.85 17.31 17.91
C PHE A 63 12.72 15.77 17.81
N LEU A 64 13.16 15.04 18.84
CA LEU A 64 13.26 13.58 18.79
C LEU A 64 11.90 12.86 18.60
N PRO A 65 10.85 13.17 19.37
CA PRO A 65 9.53 12.54 19.16
C PRO A 65 8.82 13.03 17.90
N ALA A 66 9.09 14.26 17.45
CA ALA A 66 8.58 14.75 16.17
C ALA A 66 9.17 13.95 14.99
N LEU A 67 10.45 13.57 15.06
CA LEU A 67 11.10 12.72 14.06
C LEU A 67 10.47 11.32 14.01
N LEU A 68 10.24 10.70 15.18
CA LEU A 68 9.55 9.41 15.28
C LEU A 68 8.14 9.45 14.67
N PHE A 69 7.39 10.51 14.96
CA PHE A 69 6.06 10.71 14.40
C PHE A 69 6.09 10.88 12.87
N THR A 70 7.05 11.65 12.36
CA THR A 70 7.27 11.84 10.91
C THR A 70 7.55 10.52 10.21
N MET A 71 8.42 9.68 10.81
CA MET A 71 8.70 8.34 10.29
C MET A 71 7.45 7.48 10.28
N GLY A 72 6.67 7.47 11.38
CA GLY A 72 5.39 6.76 11.43
C GLY A 72 4.44 7.15 10.32
N ILE A 73 4.24 8.46 10.06
CA ILE A 73 3.41 8.94 8.96
C ILE A 73 3.96 8.48 7.61
N SER A 74 5.28 8.60 7.39
CA SER A 74 5.91 8.17 6.14
C SER A 74 5.68 6.68 5.86
N LEU A 75 5.85 5.82 6.87
CA LEU A 75 5.57 4.39 6.77
C LEU A 75 4.08 4.10 6.51
N THR A 76 3.16 4.81 7.18
CA THR A 76 1.72 4.66 6.89
C THR A 76 1.38 5.01 5.45
N TRP A 77 2.12 5.94 4.86
CA TRP A 77 1.93 6.36 3.47
C TRP A 77 2.52 5.36 2.47
N LEU A 78 3.71 4.84 2.75
CA LEU A 78 4.37 3.82 1.95
C LEU A 78 3.57 2.50 1.92
N ASN A 79 2.94 2.14 3.03
CA ASN A 79 2.07 0.97 3.15
C ASN A 79 0.69 1.13 2.52
N ARG A 80 0.42 2.26 1.85
CA ARG A 80 -0.73 2.33 0.97
C ARG A 80 -0.57 1.18 -0.03
N PRO A 81 -1.56 0.29 -0.22
CA PRO A 81 -1.54 -0.53 -1.41
C PRO A 81 -1.53 0.48 -2.55
N LEU A 82 -0.38 0.68 -3.20
CA LEU A 82 -0.37 1.16 -4.55
C LEU A 82 -1.40 0.25 -5.18
N SER A 83 -2.55 0.81 -5.57
CA SER A 83 -3.48 0.12 -6.46
C SER A 83 -2.55 -0.49 -7.46
N LYS A 84 -2.34 -1.81 -7.37
CA LYS A 84 -1.34 -2.46 -8.20
C LYS A 84 -1.70 -1.93 -9.57
N PRO A 85 -0.79 -1.24 -10.30
CA PRO A 85 -1.04 -1.13 -11.72
C PRO A 85 -1.35 -2.57 -12.09
N VAL A 86 -2.51 -2.80 -12.67
CA VAL A 86 -2.85 -4.10 -13.21
C VAL A 86 -1.69 -4.34 -14.16
N GLU A 87 -0.65 -5.03 -13.68
CA GLU A 87 0.43 -5.52 -14.51
C GLU A 87 -0.35 -6.27 -15.56
N GLY A 88 -0.22 -5.87 -16.84
CA GLY A 88 -1.15 -6.17 -17.93
C GLY A 88 -1.45 -7.65 -18.19
N PHE A 89 -1.00 -8.54 -17.31
CA PHE A 89 -1.57 -9.84 -17.02
C PHE A 89 -2.92 -9.68 -16.33
N LEU A 90 -3.97 -9.56 -17.14
CA LEU A 90 -5.28 -10.03 -16.75
C LEU A 90 -5.08 -11.42 -16.11
N SER A 91 -5.31 -11.52 -14.81
CA SER A 91 -5.32 -12.76 -14.01
C SER A 91 -6.55 -13.60 -14.35
N SER A 92 -6.97 -13.54 -15.60
CA SER A 92 -8.09 -14.22 -16.21
C SER A 92 -7.51 -15.02 -17.36
N ILE A 93 -6.79 -16.10 -17.03
CA ILE A 93 -6.70 -17.21 -17.97
C ILE A 93 -8.16 -17.59 -18.23
N LYS A 94 -8.63 -17.33 -19.44
CA LYS A 94 -10.01 -17.58 -19.81
C LYS A 94 -10.20 -19.09 -19.82
N GLN A 95 -10.80 -19.60 -18.76
CA GLN A 95 -11.16 -21.00 -18.64
C GLN A 95 -12.52 -21.18 -19.30
N THR A 96 -12.53 -21.72 -20.51
CA THR A 96 -13.76 -22.11 -21.20
C THR A 96 -14.07 -23.55 -20.84
N GLN A 97 -15.27 -23.77 -20.29
CA GLN A 97 -15.82 -25.10 -20.10
C GLN A 97 -16.08 -25.72 -21.48
N VAL A 98 -15.65 -26.96 -21.67
CA VAL A 98 -15.85 -27.67 -22.95
C VAL A 98 -17.35 -27.95 -23.10
N GLN A 99 -18.01 -27.26 -24.01
CA GLN A 99 -19.39 -27.57 -24.42
C GLN A 99 -19.37 -27.98 -25.90
N GLY A 100 -19.62 -29.26 -26.18
CA GLY A 100 -19.75 -29.78 -27.54
C GLY A 100 -19.26 -31.21 -27.72
N ASP A 101 -19.31 -31.69 -28.97
CA ASP A 101 -18.75 -32.98 -29.37
C ASP A 101 -17.22 -32.95 -29.34
N LYS A 102 -16.65 -34.08 -28.92
CA LYS A 102 -15.19 -34.29 -28.86
C LYS A 102 -14.54 -34.05 -30.21
N TRP A 103 -13.39 -33.41 -30.21
CA TRP A 103 -12.61 -33.23 -31.43
C TRP A 103 -12.07 -34.57 -31.92
N PHE A 104 -11.85 -34.69 -33.24
CA PHE A 104 -11.33 -35.92 -33.85
C PHE A 104 -10.04 -36.41 -33.18
N VAL A 105 -9.17 -35.48 -32.80
CA VAL A 105 -7.91 -35.74 -32.11
C VAL A 105 -8.16 -36.34 -30.72
N GLU A 106 -9.15 -35.84 -29.98
CA GLU A 106 -9.53 -36.35 -28.66
C GLU A 106 -10.11 -37.76 -28.76
N ASN A 107 -10.89 -38.04 -29.82
CA ASN A 107 -11.42 -39.39 -30.08
C ASN A 107 -10.32 -40.39 -30.48
N ALA A 108 -9.32 -39.96 -31.24
CA ALA A 108 -8.20 -40.80 -31.65
C ALA A 108 -7.27 -41.12 -30.46
N LEU A 109 -7.13 -40.21 -29.51
CA LEU A 109 -6.28 -40.35 -28.31
C LEU A 109 -7.04 -40.88 -27.08
N GLY A 110 -8.36 -40.96 -27.12
CA GLY A 110 -9.20 -41.43 -26.01
C GLY A 110 -9.28 -40.47 -24.82
N GLU A 111 -8.96 -39.18 -25.03
CA GLU A 111 -8.93 -38.18 -23.96
C GLU A 111 -10.32 -37.60 -23.64
N ASN A 112 -10.49 -37.13 -22.40
CA ASN A 112 -11.72 -36.49 -21.91
C ASN A 112 -11.38 -35.15 -21.23
N PRO A 113 -11.19 -34.05 -22.00
CA PRO A 113 -10.83 -32.78 -21.41
C PRO A 113 -12.03 -32.16 -20.67
N LEU A 114 -11.79 -31.71 -19.43
CA LEU A 114 -12.81 -31.07 -18.59
C LEU A 114 -12.88 -29.55 -18.82
N ALA A 115 -11.78 -28.92 -19.23
CA ALA A 115 -11.70 -27.49 -19.49
C ALA A 115 -10.59 -27.18 -20.50
N ILE A 116 -10.78 -26.13 -21.31
CA ILE A 116 -9.74 -25.57 -22.17
C ILE A 116 -9.25 -24.29 -21.52
N MET A 117 -7.95 -24.24 -21.24
CA MET A 117 -7.26 -23.04 -20.77
C MET A 117 -6.61 -22.38 -21.99
N GLU A 118 -7.09 -21.20 -22.37
CA GLU A 118 -6.45 -20.43 -23.44
C GLU A 118 -5.11 -19.86 -22.92
N ASP A 119 -3.98 -20.36 -23.44
CA ASP A 119 -2.61 -19.89 -23.12
C ASP A 119 -2.27 -18.52 -23.76
N ARG A 120 -3.20 -17.97 -24.56
CA ARG A 120 -3.00 -16.65 -25.18
C ARG A 120 -3.39 -15.56 -24.19
N VAL A 121 -2.37 -14.97 -23.57
CA VAL A 121 -2.50 -13.72 -22.83
C VAL A 121 -2.89 -12.61 -23.82
N VAL A 122 -4.08 -12.05 -23.65
CA VAL A 122 -4.50 -10.84 -24.35
C VAL A 122 -3.74 -9.67 -23.71
N THR A 123 -2.64 -9.28 -24.32
CA THR A 123 -1.91 -8.08 -23.90
C THR A 123 -2.66 -6.86 -24.44
N GLN A 124 -2.97 -5.91 -23.57
CA GLN A 124 -3.32 -4.57 -24.03
C GLN A 124 -2.04 -3.90 -24.51
N ALA A 125 -2.08 -3.29 -25.69
CA ALA A 125 -0.97 -2.46 -26.15
C ALA A 125 -0.72 -1.36 -25.12
N VAL A 126 0.54 -1.16 -24.73
CA VAL A 126 0.96 0.00 -23.95
C VAL A 126 0.58 1.23 -24.78
N GLN A 127 -0.48 1.92 -24.38
CA GLN A 127 -0.79 3.22 -24.94
C GLN A 127 0.24 4.18 -24.36
N ASP A 128 1.31 4.42 -25.11
CA ASP A 128 2.15 5.59 -24.86
C ASP A 128 1.20 6.78 -24.84
N ASN A 129 1.18 7.47 -23.70
CA ASN A 129 0.32 8.62 -23.43
C ASN A 129 0.82 9.84 -24.23
N SER A 130 0.95 9.66 -25.54
CA SER A 130 1.18 10.71 -26.52
C SER A 130 -0.19 11.23 -26.93
N ASP A 131 -0.64 12.22 -26.18
CA ASP A 131 -1.70 13.11 -26.63
C ASP A 131 -1.35 13.64 -28.03
N SER A 132 -2.29 13.46 -28.96
CA SER A 132 -2.43 14.22 -30.22
C SER A 132 -1.42 13.95 -31.34
N LYS A 133 -1.85 13.18 -32.35
CA LYS A 133 -2.36 13.75 -33.62
C LYS A 133 -2.77 12.65 -34.60
N ASN A 134 -3.95 12.84 -35.18
CA ASN A 134 -4.45 12.18 -36.38
C ASN A 134 -3.35 11.94 -37.42
N THR A 135 -3.04 10.68 -37.71
CA THR A 135 -2.42 10.28 -38.97
C THR A 135 -3.22 9.15 -39.58
N LYS A 136 -4.17 9.54 -40.45
CA LYS A 136 -4.67 8.66 -41.51
C LYS A 136 -3.48 8.27 -42.38
N SER A 137 -3.22 6.96 -42.50
CA SER A 137 -2.39 6.42 -43.57
C SER A 137 -3.20 5.32 -44.26
N SER A 138 -3.30 5.47 -45.58
CA SER A 138 -4.21 4.79 -46.50
C SER A 138 -3.82 3.34 -46.81
N ARG A 139 -4.81 2.63 -47.34
CA ARG A 139 -4.78 1.31 -48.01
C ARG A 139 -3.58 1.08 -48.92
#